data_AF-M3I2M0-F1
#
_entry.id   AF-M3I2M0-F1
#
_cell.length_a   1.000
_cell.length_b   1.000
_cell.length_c   1.000
_cell.angle_alpha   90.00
_cell.angle_beta   90.00
_cell.angle_gamma   90.00
#
_symmetry.space_group_name_H-M   'P 1'
#
loop_
_entity.id
_entity.type
_entity.pdbx_description
1 polymer ?
#
loop_
_entity_poly.entity_id
_entity_poly.type
_entity_poly.pdbx_seq_one_letter_code
_entity_poly.pdbx_strand_id
1 'polypeptide(L)'
;MGIILSFFIGHWFLSAFVQSFFLHRYAAHAMFKMNKFWEKFFYIFTCVAQGSSFLNPRAYAIMHRQHHAYSDTGKDPHSPVASKGFLDMMWKTALNYEAILEETTNVEKEFKGNYPEWPAIDVLSNSWTFRLFCGTLYTLFYFYFVPEGQYAWYLLLPIHWLMGPLHGAIVNWCGHMYGYRNHKKIRTILRILYL
;
A
#
# COMPACT_ATOMS: atom_id res chain seq x y z
N MET A 1 23.57 8.62 12.48
CA MET A 1 22.77 7.44 12.90
C MET A 1 21.32 7.80 13.23
N GLY A 2 21.08 8.50 14.35
CA GLY A 2 19.72 8.82 14.82
C GLY A 2 18.85 9.50 13.77
N ILE A 3 19.41 10.45 13.00
CA ILE A 3 18.69 11.16 11.93
C ILE A 3 18.17 10.20 10.83
N ILE A 4 19.00 9.25 10.37
CA ILE A 4 18.60 8.27 9.33
C ILE A 4 17.48 7.38 9.85
N LEU A 5 17.64 6.86 11.06
CA LEU A 5 16.65 5.97 11.69
C LEU A 5 15.34 6.71 11.95
N SER A 6 15.39 7.93 12.50
CA SER A 6 14.20 8.74 12.74
C SER A 6 13.45 9.06 11.45
N PHE A 7 14.17 9.39 10.37
CA PHE A 7 13.55 9.62 9.06
C PHE A 7 12.89 8.35 8.51
N PHE A 8 13.63 7.23 8.47
CA PHE A 8 13.12 5.97 7.95
C PHE A 8 11.93 5.46 8.75
N ILE A 9 12.05 5.41 10.08
CA ILE A 9 10.98 4.93 10.96
C ILE A 9 9.78 5.88 10.91
N GLY A 10 10.01 7.20 10.96
CA GLY A 10 8.94 8.19 10.85
C GLY A 10 8.15 8.04 9.56
N HIS A 11 8.84 7.96 8.41
CA HIS A 11 8.19 7.79 7.12
C HIS A 11 7.49 6.42 7.00
N TRP A 12 8.10 5.35 7.52
CA TRP A 12 7.49 4.02 7.59
C TRP A 12 6.14 4.05 8.30
N PHE A 13 6.07 4.66 9.49
CA PHE A 13 4.84 4.75 10.27
C PHE A 13 3.79 5.66 9.62
N LEU A 14 4.20 6.79 9.01
CA LEU A 14 3.28 7.68 8.31
C LEU A 14 2.67 7.00 7.08
N SER A 15 3.48 6.30 6.28
CA SER A 15 3.01 5.50 5.13
C SER A 15 2.02 4.41 5.57
N ALA A 16 2.38 3.65 6.61
CA ALA A 16 1.51 2.60 7.15
C ALA A 16 0.21 3.18 7.73
N PHE A 17 0.28 4.34 8.38
CA PHE A 17 -0.88 5.02 8.94
C PHE A 17 -1.86 5.43 7.83
N VAL A 18 -1.42 6.11 6.76
CA VAL A 18 -2.33 6.51 5.67
C VAL A 18 -2.89 5.31 4.92
N GLN A 19 -2.11 4.24 4.77
CA GLN A 19 -2.59 3.00 4.17
C GLN A 19 -3.69 2.35 5.02
N SER A 20 -3.53 2.31 6.34
CA SER A 20 -4.53 1.75 7.26
C SER A 20 -5.75 2.67 7.40
N PHE A 21 -5.54 3.94 7.68
CA PHE A 21 -6.60 4.88 8.03
C PHE A 21 -7.38 5.37 6.80
N PHE A 22 -6.68 5.87 5.78
CA PHE A 22 -7.31 6.49 4.62
C PHE A 22 -7.60 5.48 3.50
N LEU A 23 -6.61 4.69 3.05
CA LEU A 23 -6.83 3.77 1.94
C LEU A 23 -7.71 2.57 2.34
N HIS A 24 -7.41 1.94 3.48
CA HIS A 24 -8.13 0.75 3.91
C HIS A 24 -9.47 1.07 4.59
N ARG A 25 -9.48 1.77 5.72
CA ARG A 25 -10.72 1.97 6.50
C ARG A 25 -11.68 2.96 5.85
N TYR A 26 -11.17 4.04 5.25
CA TYR A 26 -12.00 5.04 4.59
C TYR A 26 -12.35 4.64 3.15
N ALA A 27 -11.37 4.57 2.24
CA ALA A 27 -11.64 4.36 0.82
C ALA A 27 -12.16 2.94 0.51
N ALA A 28 -11.57 1.88 1.08
CA ALA A 28 -11.99 0.52 0.78
C ALA A 28 -13.27 0.10 1.52
N HIS A 29 -13.37 0.38 2.83
CA HIS A 29 -14.45 -0.13 3.69
C HIS A 29 -15.52 0.89 4.09
N ALA A 30 -15.34 2.18 3.79
CA ALA A 30 -16.27 3.25 4.19
C ALA A 30 -16.67 3.19 5.67
N MET A 31 -15.73 2.85 6.57
CA MET A 31 -15.99 2.66 8.00
C MET A 31 -16.43 3.94 8.72
N PHE A 32 -16.12 5.09 8.14
CA PHE A 32 -16.51 6.41 8.64
C PHE A 32 -16.65 7.39 7.48
N LYS A 33 -17.26 8.56 7.74
CA LYS A 33 -17.41 9.65 6.77
C LYS A 33 -16.47 10.80 7.11
N MET A 34 -15.91 11.43 6.07
CA MET A 34 -15.17 12.69 6.20
C MET A 34 -15.96 13.81 5.54
N ASN A 35 -15.77 15.03 6.04
CA ASN A 35 -16.15 16.21 5.27
C ASN A 35 -15.12 16.42 4.13
N LYS A 36 -15.46 17.28 3.16
CA LYS A 36 -14.61 17.53 1.99
C LYS A 36 -13.20 18.03 2.36
N PHE A 37 -13.07 18.77 3.46
CA PHE A 37 -11.78 19.28 3.91
C PHE A 37 -10.86 18.13 4.34
N TRP A 38 -11.34 17.26 5.23
CA TRP A 38 -10.55 16.14 5.75
C TRP A 38 -10.25 15.10 4.67
N GLU A 39 -11.19 14.82 3.78
CA GLU A 39 -10.93 13.92 2.65
C GLU A 39 -9.78 14.44 1.78
N LYS A 40 -9.80 15.72 1.42
CA LYS A 40 -8.71 16.35 0.65
C LYS A 40 -7.39 16.40 1.40
N PHE A 41 -7.42 16.70 2.70
CA PHE A 41 -6.23 16.67 3.56
C PHE A 41 -5.59 15.29 3.53
N PHE A 42 -6.34 14.22 3.81
CA PHE A 42 -5.80 12.86 3.83
C PHE A 42 -5.41 12.35 2.44
N TYR A 43 -6.05 12.84 1.37
CA TYR A 43 -5.62 12.54 0.01
C TYR A 43 -4.21 13.07 -0.26
N ILE A 44 -3.98 14.36 0.01
CA ILE A 44 -2.67 15.00 -0.17
C ILE A 44 -1.65 14.40 0.80
N PHE A 45 -2.06 14.16 2.03
CA PHE A 45 -1.19 13.54 3.03
C PHE A 45 -0.78 12.13 2.62
N THR A 46 -1.67 11.34 2.02
CA THR A 46 -1.32 10.04 1.42
C THR A 46 -0.29 10.19 0.31
N CYS A 47 -0.47 11.17 -0.59
CA CYS A 47 0.50 11.48 -1.64
C CYS A 47 1.89 11.78 -1.08
N VAL A 48 1.99 12.59 -0.02
CA VAL A 48 3.28 12.95 0.60
C VAL A 48 3.87 11.78 1.40
N ALA A 49 3.05 11.12 2.23
CA ALA A 49 3.49 10.08 3.15
C ALA A 49 3.81 8.74 2.46
N GLN A 50 3.33 8.50 1.22
CA GLN A 50 3.74 7.34 0.43
C GLN A 50 4.72 7.70 -0.69
N GLY A 51 4.70 8.95 -1.18
CA GLY A 51 5.62 9.51 -2.17
C GLY A 51 5.85 8.59 -3.37
N SER A 52 7.08 8.09 -3.54
CA SER A 52 7.45 7.18 -4.64
C SER A 52 6.61 5.90 -4.70
N SER A 53 6.03 5.48 -3.58
CA SER A 53 5.21 4.29 -3.42
C SER A 53 3.70 4.60 -3.32
N PHE A 54 3.27 5.79 -3.76
CA PHE A 54 1.86 6.18 -3.74
C PHE A 54 0.95 5.12 -4.35
N LEU A 55 -0.13 4.82 -3.62
CA LEU A 55 -1.23 3.97 -4.04
C LEU A 55 -2.47 4.83 -4.29
N ASN A 56 -2.94 4.84 -5.53
CA ASN A 56 -4.21 5.44 -5.93
C ASN A 56 -5.38 4.87 -5.08
N PRO A 57 -6.19 5.73 -4.42
CA PRO A 57 -7.30 5.30 -3.57
C PRO A 57 -8.37 4.46 -4.27
N ARG A 58 -8.71 4.76 -5.54
CA ARG A 58 -9.68 3.96 -6.32
C ARG A 58 -9.16 2.55 -6.56
N ALA A 59 -7.98 2.43 -7.15
CA ALA A 59 -7.39 1.13 -7.49
C ALA A 59 -7.16 0.28 -6.23
N TYR A 60 -6.69 0.91 -5.14
CA TYR A 60 -6.55 0.24 -3.84
C TYR A 60 -7.89 -0.27 -3.31
N ALA A 61 -8.93 0.58 -3.30
CA ALA A 61 -10.25 0.21 -2.79
C ALA A 61 -10.86 -0.97 -3.57
N ILE A 62 -10.80 -0.92 -4.90
CA ILE A 62 -11.31 -1.99 -5.77
C ILE A 62 -10.59 -3.30 -5.50
N MET A 63 -9.26 -3.31 -5.59
CA MET A 63 -8.45 -4.53 -5.40
C MET A 63 -8.66 -5.12 -4.00
N HIS A 64 -8.75 -4.26 -2.98
CA HIS A 64 -8.97 -4.71 -1.61
C HIS A 64 -10.37 -5.30 -1.39
N ARG A 65 -11.41 -4.74 -2.02
CA ARG A 65 -12.76 -5.32 -1.97
C ARG A 65 -12.82 -6.67 -2.70
N GLN A 66 -12.14 -6.79 -3.84
CA GLN A 66 -11.98 -8.06 -4.55
C GLN A 66 -11.31 -9.12 -3.66
N HIS A 67 -10.24 -8.75 -2.96
CA HIS A 67 -9.58 -9.64 -2.00
C HIS A 67 -10.53 -10.14 -0.91
N HIS A 68 -11.32 -9.25 -0.30
CA HIS A 68 -12.30 -9.66 0.71
C HIS A 68 -13.40 -10.58 0.16
N ALA A 69 -13.90 -10.29 -1.05
CA ALA A 69 -14.94 -11.10 -1.68
C ALA A 69 -14.44 -12.47 -2.15
N TYR A 70 -13.19 -12.54 -2.61
CA TYR A 70 -12.60 -13.71 -3.25
C TYR A 70 -11.48 -14.39 -2.47
N SER A 71 -11.27 -13.99 -1.21
CA SER A 71 -10.20 -14.48 -0.33
C SER A 71 -9.93 -15.97 -0.49
N ASP A 72 -8.66 -16.30 -0.72
CA ASP A 72 -8.14 -17.67 -0.84
C ASP A 72 -8.70 -18.48 -2.00
N THR A 73 -9.20 -17.79 -3.02
CA THR A 73 -9.57 -18.39 -4.30
C THR A 73 -8.66 -17.88 -5.41
N GLY A 74 -8.71 -18.52 -6.58
CA GLY A 74 -7.98 -18.04 -7.76
C GLY A 74 -8.43 -16.67 -8.30
N LYS A 75 -9.55 -16.12 -7.80
CA LYS A 75 -10.04 -14.78 -8.16
C LYS A 75 -9.52 -13.66 -7.25
N ASP A 76 -8.87 -14.01 -6.15
CA ASP A 76 -8.25 -13.04 -5.25
C ASP A 76 -6.99 -12.44 -5.93
N PRO A 77 -6.93 -11.11 -6.14
CA PRO A 77 -5.83 -10.48 -6.88
C PRO A 77 -4.47 -10.64 -6.20
N HIS A 78 -4.45 -11.02 -4.93
CA HIS A 78 -3.23 -11.20 -4.16
C HIS A 78 -3.27 -12.35 -3.15
N SER A 79 -4.05 -13.42 -3.37
CA SER A 79 -4.07 -14.55 -2.41
C SER A 79 -2.69 -15.21 -2.25
N PRO A 80 -2.16 -15.34 -1.02
CA PRO A 80 -0.99 -16.17 -0.75
C PRO A 80 -1.24 -17.65 -1.07
N VAL A 81 -2.42 -18.16 -0.74
CA VAL A 81 -2.83 -19.56 -0.94
C VAL A 81 -2.93 -19.92 -2.42
N ALA A 82 -3.38 -18.99 -3.27
CA ALA A 82 -3.48 -19.18 -4.72
C ALA A 82 -2.19 -18.79 -5.48
N SER A 83 -1.09 -18.52 -4.76
CA SER A 83 0.20 -18.12 -5.34
C SER A 83 1.26 -19.20 -5.17
N LYS A 84 2.22 -19.25 -6.09
CA LYS A 84 3.36 -20.20 -6.04
C LYS A 84 4.39 -19.83 -4.96
N GLY A 85 4.26 -18.66 -4.35
CA GLY A 85 5.15 -18.12 -3.34
C GLY A 85 4.98 -16.61 -3.17
N PHE A 86 5.75 -16.02 -2.25
CA PHE A 86 5.67 -14.59 -1.93
C PHE A 86 5.90 -13.68 -3.15
N LEU A 87 6.91 -13.99 -3.97
CA LEU A 87 7.23 -13.20 -5.16
C LEU A 87 6.16 -13.33 -6.26
N ASP A 88 5.59 -14.53 -6.44
CA ASP A 88 4.50 -14.76 -7.40
C ASP A 88 3.23 -13.99 -6.99
N MET A 89 2.89 -14.01 -5.70
CA MET A 89 1.81 -13.21 -5.14
C MET A 89 2.04 -11.72 -5.41
N MET A 90 3.25 -11.23 -5.15
CA MET A 90 3.59 -9.82 -5.36
C MET A 90 3.48 -9.39 -6.82
N TRP A 91 3.96 -10.23 -7.72
CA TRP A 91 3.87 -9.99 -9.16
C TRP A 91 2.42 -9.95 -9.63
N LYS A 92 1.60 -10.93 -9.23
CA LYS A 92 0.16 -10.94 -9.50
C LYS A 92 -0.55 -9.70 -8.93
N THR A 93 -0.19 -9.30 -7.71
CA THR A 93 -0.74 -8.10 -7.07
C THR A 93 -0.47 -6.87 -7.94
N ALA A 94 0.78 -6.68 -8.36
CA ALA A 94 1.18 -5.55 -9.19
C ALA A 94 0.45 -5.52 -10.54
N LEU A 95 0.36 -6.67 -11.23
CA LEU A 95 -0.36 -6.77 -12.51
C LEU A 95 -1.86 -6.46 -12.38
N ASN A 96 -2.52 -7.01 -11.36
CA ASN A 96 -3.94 -6.75 -11.13
C ASN A 96 -4.17 -5.28 -10.75
N TYR A 97 -3.32 -4.73 -9.87
CA TYR A 97 -3.39 -3.33 -9.47
C TYR A 97 -3.26 -2.39 -10.67
N GLU A 98 -2.25 -2.62 -11.53
CA GLU A 98 -2.02 -1.83 -12.75
C GLU A 98 -3.21 -1.94 -13.71
N ALA A 99 -3.74 -3.15 -13.91
CA ALA A 99 -4.90 -3.35 -14.79
C ALA A 99 -6.15 -2.61 -14.30
N ILE A 100 -6.35 -2.51 -12.99
CA ILE A 100 -7.43 -1.73 -12.36
C ILE A 100 -7.16 -0.23 -12.50
N LEU A 101 -5.91 0.20 -12.26
CA LEU A 101 -5.50 1.60 -12.32
C LEU A 101 -5.72 2.18 -13.73
N GLU A 102 -5.25 1.46 -14.75
CA GLU A 102 -5.34 1.81 -16.17
C GLU A 102 -6.69 1.45 -16.80
N GLU A 103 -7.64 0.94 -16.00
CA GLU A 103 -8.99 0.58 -16.45
C GLU A 103 -9.01 -0.44 -17.62
N THR A 104 -7.97 -1.27 -17.72
CA THR A 104 -7.84 -2.31 -18.76
C THR A 104 -8.54 -3.62 -18.40
N THR A 105 -9.02 -3.76 -17.16
CA THR A 105 -9.81 -4.91 -16.70
C THR A 105 -11.25 -4.51 -16.38
N ASN A 106 -12.18 -5.43 -16.61
CA ASN A 106 -13.58 -5.21 -16.28
C ASN A 106 -13.81 -5.45 -14.78
N VAL A 107 -13.87 -4.36 -14.02
CA VAL A 107 -14.22 -4.39 -12.60
C VAL A 107 -15.73 -4.53 -12.42
N GLU A 108 -16.13 -5.55 -11.65
CA GLU A 108 -17.53 -5.82 -11.29
C GLU A 108 -18.17 -4.63 -10.56
N LYS A 109 -19.46 -4.41 -10.79
CA LYS A 109 -20.19 -3.23 -10.29
C LYS A 109 -20.18 -3.15 -8.76
N GLU A 110 -20.19 -4.28 -8.05
CA GLU A 110 -20.13 -4.33 -6.59
C GLU A 110 -18.84 -3.74 -5.99
N PHE A 111 -17.76 -3.66 -6.76
CA PHE A 111 -16.49 -3.10 -6.27
C PHE A 111 -16.32 -1.62 -6.58
N LYS A 112 -17.21 -1.02 -7.40
CA LYS A 112 -17.13 0.38 -7.84
C LYS A 112 -17.86 1.34 -6.88
N GLY A 113 -17.42 2.59 -6.87
CA GLY A 113 -18.02 3.68 -6.09
C GLY A 113 -17.59 3.74 -4.62
N ASN A 114 -18.02 4.80 -3.92
CA ASN A 114 -17.73 5.05 -2.49
C ASN A 114 -16.23 5.02 -2.14
N TYR A 115 -15.37 5.48 -3.05
CA TYR A 115 -13.96 5.77 -2.79
C TYR A 115 -13.67 7.21 -3.25
N PRO A 116 -12.69 7.89 -2.64
CA PRO A 116 -12.33 9.24 -3.04
C PRO A 116 -11.56 9.22 -4.37
N GLU A 117 -11.84 10.19 -5.24
CA GLU A 117 -11.13 10.37 -6.51
C GLU A 117 -10.68 11.82 -6.65
N TRP A 118 -9.46 12.02 -7.13
CA TRP A 118 -8.95 13.35 -7.42
C TRP A 118 -8.03 13.28 -8.65
N PRO A 119 -8.60 13.31 -9.87
CA PRO A 119 -7.87 13.03 -11.11
C PRO A 119 -6.56 13.82 -11.28
N ALA A 120 -6.55 15.10 -10.92
CA ALA A 120 -5.35 15.92 -11.00
C ALA A 120 -4.20 15.43 -10.09
N ILE A 121 -4.53 15.03 -8.86
CA ILE A 121 -3.54 14.46 -7.93
C ILE A 121 -3.16 13.05 -8.37
N ASP A 122 -4.13 12.26 -8.84
CA ASP A 122 -3.88 10.91 -9.34
C ASP A 122 -2.89 10.89 -10.50
N VAL A 123 -3.09 11.75 -11.51
CA VAL A 123 -2.16 11.84 -12.65
C VAL A 123 -0.77 12.27 -12.19
N LEU A 124 -0.68 13.25 -11.30
CA LEU A 124 0.59 13.71 -10.75
C LEU A 124 1.30 12.59 -9.99
N SER A 125 0.64 12.03 -8.97
CA SER A 125 1.23 11.10 -8.00
C SER A 125 1.53 9.72 -8.59
N ASN A 126 0.80 9.31 -9.63
CA ASN A 126 1.11 8.06 -10.34
C ASN A 126 2.23 8.22 -11.38
N SER A 127 2.53 9.44 -11.83
CA SER A 127 3.56 9.67 -12.86
C SER A 127 4.96 9.21 -12.43
N TRP A 128 5.72 8.67 -13.38
CA TRP A 128 7.14 8.34 -13.15
C TRP A 128 7.96 9.55 -12.72
N THR A 129 7.64 10.75 -13.22
CA THR A 129 8.32 11.98 -12.80
C THR A 129 8.17 12.25 -11.31
N PHE A 130 6.95 12.15 -10.76
CA PHE A 130 6.71 12.33 -9.33
C PHE A 130 7.38 11.23 -8.51
N ARG A 131 7.26 9.96 -8.94
CA ARG A 131 7.87 8.82 -8.23
C ARG A 131 9.39 8.94 -8.17
N LEU A 132 10.03 9.28 -9.29
CA LEU A 132 11.47 9.50 -9.37
C LEU A 132 11.90 10.75 -8.59
N PHE A 133 11.10 11.81 -8.58
CA PHE A 133 11.37 12.99 -7.76
C PHE A 133 11.42 12.63 -6.28
N CYS A 134 10.39 11.96 -5.75
CA CYS A 134 10.37 11.49 -4.36
C CYS A 134 11.53 10.53 -4.06
N GLY A 135 11.75 9.54 -4.93
CA GLY A 135 12.86 8.59 -4.78
C GLY A 135 14.22 9.29 -4.74
N THR A 136 14.43 10.30 -5.59
CA THR A 136 15.64 11.12 -5.61
C THR A 136 15.80 11.92 -4.32
N LEU A 137 14.74 12.54 -3.79
CA LEU A 137 14.80 13.24 -2.50
C LEU A 137 15.21 12.29 -1.37
N TYR A 138 14.69 11.07 -1.36
CA TYR A 138 15.09 10.05 -0.38
C TYR A 138 16.56 9.68 -0.57
N THR A 139 17.01 9.41 -1.80
CA THR A 139 18.42 9.08 -2.07
C THR A 139 19.37 10.21 -1.65
N LEU A 140 19.04 11.46 -1.97
CA LEU A 140 19.85 12.62 -1.58
C LEU A 140 19.92 12.79 -0.06
N PHE A 141 18.84 12.52 0.67
CA PHE A 141 18.86 12.49 2.13
C PHE A 141 19.89 11.47 2.64
N TYR A 142 19.89 10.24 2.10
CA TYR A 142 20.87 9.23 2.52
C TYR A 142 22.29 9.63 2.13
N PHE A 143 22.52 10.14 0.91
CA PHE A 143 23.84 10.62 0.51
C PHE A 143 24.40 11.70 1.42
N TYR A 144 23.55 12.58 1.95
CA TYR A 144 23.99 13.64 2.85
C TYR A 144 24.26 13.14 4.28
N PHE A 145 23.46 12.20 4.80
CA PHE A 145 23.51 11.82 6.22
C PHE A 145 24.26 10.52 6.51
N VAL A 146 24.56 9.68 5.51
CA VAL A 146 25.33 8.44 5.70
C VAL A 146 26.82 8.78 5.91
N PRO A 147 27.40 8.46 7.08
CA PRO A 147 28.81 8.71 7.32
C PRO A 147 29.70 7.84 6.43
N GLU A 148 30.89 8.35 6.11
CA GLU A 148 31.93 7.59 5.42
C GLU A 148 32.22 6.28 6.17
N GLY A 149 32.34 5.17 5.43
CA GLY A 149 32.53 3.83 5.99
C GLY A 149 31.27 3.13 6.52
N GLN A 150 30.10 3.77 6.53
CA GLN A 150 28.82 3.15 6.94
C GLN A 150 27.84 2.93 5.77
N TYR A 151 28.34 2.48 4.63
CA TYR A 151 27.55 2.35 3.40
C TYR A 151 26.40 1.33 3.47
N ALA A 152 26.37 0.47 4.49
CA ALA A 152 25.26 -0.46 4.74
C ALA A 152 23.91 0.26 4.91
N TRP A 153 23.90 1.54 5.33
CA TRP A 153 22.66 2.33 5.43
C TRP A 153 21.92 2.50 4.10
N TYR A 154 22.62 2.43 2.97
CA TYR A 154 21.98 2.48 1.66
C TYR A 154 21.09 1.27 1.36
N LEU A 155 21.24 0.16 2.11
CA LEU A 155 20.34 -0.99 1.99
C LEU A 155 18.89 -0.67 2.39
N LEU A 156 18.66 0.43 3.11
CA LEU A 156 17.30 0.91 3.42
C LEU A 156 16.62 1.58 2.22
N LEU A 157 17.36 2.09 1.22
CA LEU A 157 16.78 2.86 0.11
C LEU A 157 15.75 2.07 -0.71
N PRO A 158 15.99 0.82 -1.13
CA PRO A 158 14.98 0.05 -1.86
C PRO A 158 13.69 -0.13 -1.05
N ILE A 159 13.82 -0.34 0.27
CA ILE A 159 12.68 -0.46 1.18
C ILE A 159 11.94 0.88 1.27
N HIS A 160 12.69 1.97 1.33
CA HIS A 160 12.15 3.33 1.40
C HIS A 160 11.35 3.72 0.16
N TRP A 161 11.84 3.31 -1.01
CA TRP A 161 11.19 3.59 -2.29
C TRP A 161 9.89 2.80 -2.48
N LEU A 162 9.78 1.62 -1.86
CA LEU A 162 8.72 0.64 -2.06
C LEU A 162 7.90 0.36 -0.79
N MET A 163 7.82 1.30 0.15
CA MET A 163 7.13 1.11 1.43
C MET A 163 5.67 0.67 1.28
N GLY A 164 4.86 1.34 0.44
CA GLY A 164 3.45 0.98 0.22
C GLY A 164 3.23 -0.48 -0.22
N PRO A 165 3.84 -0.93 -1.34
CA PRO A 165 3.79 -2.33 -1.75
C PRO A 165 4.30 -3.30 -0.69
N LEU A 166 5.39 -2.96 0.02
CA LEU A 166 5.95 -3.83 1.05
C LEU A 166 5.03 -3.97 2.27
N HIS A 167 4.38 -2.89 2.73
CA HIS A 167 3.38 -2.94 3.80
C HIS A 167 2.20 -3.84 3.41
N GLY A 168 1.70 -3.68 2.17
CA GLY A 168 0.65 -4.53 1.63
C GLY A 168 1.07 -6.00 1.59
N ALA A 169 2.30 -6.28 1.14
CA ALA A 169 2.87 -7.61 1.09
C ALA A 169 2.95 -8.28 2.46
N ILE A 170 3.45 -7.56 3.47
CA ILE A 170 3.61 -8.07 4.83
C ILE A 170 2.25 -8.42 5.43
N VAL A 171 1.28 -7.49 5.36
CA VAL A 171 -0.05 -7.70 5.93
C VAL A 171 -0.76 -8.86 5.24
N ASN A 172 -0.67 -8.92 3.91
CA ASN A 172 -1.37 -9.94 3.15
C ASN A 172 -0.71 -11.32 3.27
N TRP A 173 0.61 -11.42 3.12
CA TRP A 173 1.30 -12.70 3.28
C TRP A 173 1.16 -13.23 4.70
N CYS A 174 1.54 -12.43 5.69
CA CYS A 174 1.52 -12.91 7.07
C CYS A 174 0.09 -13.10 7.57
N GLY A 175 -0.86 -12.28 7.14
CA GLY A 175 -2.26 -12.32 7.59
C GLY A 175 -3.02 -13.56 7.13
N HIS A 176 -2.51 -14.29 6.14
CA HIS A 176 -3.12 -15.54 5.65
C HIS A 176 -2.24 -16.76 5.92
N MET A 177 -0.92 -16.60 5.99
CA MET A 177 -0.01 -17.74 6.19
C MET A 177 0.31 -18.03 7.66
N TYR A 178 0.22 -17.02 8.54
CA TYR A 178 0.66 -17.13 9.94
C TYR A 178 -0.40 -16.62 10.92
N GLY A 179 -0.66 -17.39 11.99
CA GLY A 179 -1.55 -17.01 13.09
C GLY A 179 -2.65 -18.04 13.33
N TYR A 180 -3.76 -17.60 13.95
CA TYR A 180 -4.87 -18.46 14.34
C TYR A 180 -6.24 -17.89 13.92
N ARG A 181 -7.22 -18.79 13.76
CA ARG A 181 -8.59 -18.45 13.36
C ARG A 181 -9.53 -18.45 14.56
N ASN A 182 -10.08 -17.28 14.88
CA ASN A 182 -11.06 -17.14 15.96
C ASN A 182 -12.50 -17.44 15.55
N HIS A 183 -12.85 -17.23 14.28
CA HIS A 183 -14.22 -17.42 13.79
C HIS A 183 -14.27 -18.47 12.68
N LYS A 184 -15.07 -19.52 12.90
CA LYS A 184 -15.27 -20.62 11.95
C LYS A 184 -15.84 -20.20 10.59
N LYS A 185 -16.34 -18.97 10.41
CA LYS A 185 -16.84 -18.48 9.12
C LYS A 185 -15.80 -17.73 8.27
N ILE A 186 -14.63 -17.39 8.81
CA ILE A 186 -13.59 -16.61 8.12
C ILE A 186 -12.57 -17.56 7.49
N ARG A 187 -12.50 -17.67 6.15
CA ARG A 187 -11.69 -18.70 5.46
C ARG A 187 -10.23 -18.76 5.95
N THR A 188 -9.50 -17.65 5.92
CA THR A 188 -8.05 -17.67 6.24
C THR A 188 -7.47 -16.38 6.84
N ILE A 189 -8.28 -15.36 7.21
CA ILE A 189 -7.72 -14.21 7.95
C ILE A 189 -7.29 -14.68 9.34
N LEU A 190 -5.99 -14.88 9.50
CA LEU A 190 -5.34 -15.30 10.72
C LEU A 190 -4.95 -14.07 11.53
N ARG A 191 -5.26 -14.13 12.83
CA ARG A 191 -4.80 -13.11 13.76
C ARG A 191 -3.35 -13.42 14.12
N ILE A 192 -2.42 -12.53 13.77
CA ILE A 192 -0.97 -12.79 13.90
C ILE A 192 -0.48 -12.69 15.35
N LEU A 193 -1.10 -11.87 16.19
CA LEU A 193 -1.00 -11.77 17.65
C LEU A 193 -1.89 -10.55 18.00
N TYR A 194 -2.18 -10.30 19.28
CA TYR A 194 -3.09 -9.25 19.76
C TYR A 194 -2.70 -7.82 19.33
N LEU A 195 -2.99 -7.48 18.07
CA LEU A 195 -3.28 -6.13 17.57
C LEU A 195 -4.78 -6.05 17.23
#